data_AF-A0A2U2BSM1-F1
#
_entry.id   AF-A0A2U2BSM1-F1
#
_cell.length_a   1.000
_cell.length_b   1.000
_cell.length_c   1.000
_cell.angle_alpha   90.00
_cell.angle_beta   90.00
_cell.angle_gamma   90.00
#
_symmetry.space_group_name_H-M   'P 1'
#
loop_
_entity.id
_entity.type
_entity.pdbx_description
1 polymer ?
#
loop_
_entity_poly.entity_id
_entity_poly.type
_entity_poly.pdbx_seq_one_letter_code
_entity_poly.pdbx_strand_id
1 'polypeptide(L)'
;MSIRIGLLSLVGAAIWALLPAGAASADHRPARSEEHVLSRFVDVGNEFPLDAARDDARITFSLAPGAEAEAIELVLAARPRSDRSGGRIAVTVNRSQPVILSPRPEAFEARFSLYSDALQAGDNTLTLRFEGEGVDGWTIDAEASRLRVAAAPADGYESLDAAERALGADFAAPRRIHLATDAAGPEQPTVAALAAQALALRMGEAPILVSEPEIAELVVSAEIAPVPASVTLADPTHIRLAAGDRTALVAAARLFAARSFIGQDQAFNASHALNAPRLTREGAGASGDSGLSALAAGGAPFGADQGGRAAVVFATETPEERAAALTVVARAALASGSAWIYGWFGDDARAAPDGHDIMVLGPEEHMDSRLFSRAPAELRAAADAAASRAPRERRFRGSTAFAAEETNGLAPVTGVAGMYEDGSGRTIVLITSPRGADFARAARRLARSALWSDLRGSAALWDTAMVTPFGPGAQPMFSRERVVEFMRAHDRWLALGAFSLSVLLLLTGGVVNQASRRTP
;
A
#
# COMPACT_ATOMS: atom_id res chain seq x y z
N MET A 1 8.79 -59.90 72.40
CA MET A 1 7.35 -60.20 72.16
C MET A 1 6.99 -59.49 70.86
N SER A 2 6.90 -60.14 69.70
CA SER A 2 5.79 -60.99 69.19
C SER A 2 4.46 -60.19 69.21
N ILE A 3 3.66 -59.97 68.15
CA ILE A 3 3.10 -60.80 67.05
C ILE A 3 2.52 -59.78 66.00
N ARG A 4 2.89 -59.73 64.71
CA ARG A 4 2.36 -60.39 63.48
C ARG A 4 0.82 -60.33 63.20
N ILE A 5 0.49 -60.31 61.89
CA ILE A 5 -0.82 -60.53 61.21
C ILE A 5 -1.69 -59.25 61.08
N GLY A 6 -2.25 -58.84 59.94
CA GLY A 6 -2.41 -59.37 58.57
C GLY A 6 -3.67 -58.66 57.99
N LEU A 7 -3.54 -57.82 56.97
CA LEU A 7 -3.90 -58.07 55.56
C LEU A 7 -5.37 -58.49 55.33
N LEU A 8 -6.19 -57.58 54.79
CA LEU A 8 -7.23 -57.93 53.82
C LEU A 8 -7.62 -56.75 52.94
N SER A 9 -7.30 -56.96 51.67
CA SER A 9 -7.61 -56.24 50.45
C SER A 9 -9.10 -56.09 50.16
N LEU A 10 -9.53 -54.94 49.63
CA LEU A 10 -10.62 -54.92 48.65
C LEU A 10 -10.45 -53.79 47.63
N VAL A 11 -10.08 -54.26 46.44
CA VAL A 11 -10.26 -53.74 45.08
C VAL A 11 -11.19 -52.52 44.95
N GLY A 12 -10.65 -51.45 44.35
CA GLY A 12 -11.40 -50.27 43.91
C GLY A 12 -10.60 -49.46 42.88
N ALA A 13 -10.19 -50.11 41.79
CA ALA A 13 -9.66 -49.42 40.61
C ALA A 13 -10.81 -49.19 39.62
N ALA A 14 -11.23 -47.94 39.43
CA ALA A 14 -11.93 -47.50 38.23
C ALA A 14 -11.91 -45.98 38.08
N ILE A 15 -11.10 -45.52 37.13
CA ILE A 15 -11.37 -44.40 36.22
C ILE A 15 -11.50 -43.02 36.89
N TRP A 16 -10.35 -42.42 37.21
CA TRP A 16 -10.22 -40.97 37.08
C TRP A 16 -10.02 -40.66 35.59
N ALA A 17 -11.08 -40.18 34.94
CA ALA A 17 -10.99 -39.55 33.65
C ALA A 17 -10.14 -38.27 33.80
N LEU A 18 -8.85 -38.39 33.51
CA LEU A 18 -8.01 -37.28 33.08
C LEU A 18 -8.56 -36.80 31.74
N LEU A 19 -9.56 -35.92 31.78
CA LEU A 19 -9.84 -35.01 30.69
C LEU A 19 -8.65 -34.05 30.63
N PRO A 20 -7.83 -34.04 29.56
CA PRO A 20 -7.08 -32.84 29.28
C PRO A 20 -8.14 -31.79 28.93
N ALA A 21 -8.38 -30.85 29.84
CA ALA A 21 -8.88 -29.55 29.46
C ALA A 21 -7.78 -28.93 28.58
N GLY A 22 -7.79 -29.30 27.31
CA GLY A 22 -7.15 -28.52 26.27
C GLY A 22 -7.90 -27.21 26.23
N ALA A 23 -7.51 -26.27 27.09
CA ALA A 23 -7.70 -24.87 26.79
C ALA A 23 -6.90 -24.67 25.50
N ALA A 24 -7.60 -24.75 24.36
CA ALA A 24 -7.17 -24.05 23.17
C ALA A 24 -7.01 -22.60 23.65
N SER A 25 -5.77 -22.20 23.91
CA SER A 25 -5.43 -20.78 23.90
C SER A 25 -5.81 -20.34 22.51
N ALA A 26 -7.02 -19.79 22.35
CA ALA A 26 -7.36 -19.03 21.17
C ALA A 26 -6.22 -18.02 21.05
N ASP A 27 -5.45 -18.15 19.97
CA ASP A 27 -4.24 -17.38 19.75
C ASP A 27 -4.70 -15.98 19.34
N HIS A 28 -5.25 -15.26 20.33
CA HIS A 28 -6.04 -14.07 20.10
C HIS A 28 -5.08 -12.97 19.63
N ARG A 29 -5.16 -12.67 18.33
CA ARG A 29 -4.29 -11.68 17.71
C ARG A 29 -4.62 -10.31 18.31
N PRO A 30 -3.61 -9.53 18.75
CA PRO A 30 -3.88 -8.24 19.36
C PRO A 30 -4.57 -7.33 18.35
N ALA A 31 -5.58 -6.59 18.81
CA ALA A 31 -6.22 -5.58 17.99
C ALA A 31 -5.23 -4.52 17.52
N ARG A 32 -5.44 -4.10 16.29
CA ARG A 32 -4.61 -3.09 15.63
C ARG A 32 -5.48 -1.93 15.23
N SER A 33 -4.94 -0.74 15.45
CA SER A 33 -5.57 0.52 15.10
C SER A 33 -5.15 0.95 13.71
N GLU A 34 -6.11 1.02 12.79
CA GLU A 34 -5.92 1.45 11.42
C GLU A 34 -6.65 2.77 11.18
N GLU A 35 -6.09 3.62 10.32
CA GLU A 35 -6.62 4.95 10.02
C GLU A 35 -6.59 5.21 8.51
N HIS A 36 -7.70 5.71 7.98
CA HIS A 36 -7.86 6.08 6.59
C HIS A 36 -8.48 7.46 6.46
N VAL A 37 -8.04 8.24 5.47
CA VAL A 37 -8.68 9.50 5.10
C VAL A 37 -10.06 9.24 4.50
N LEU A 38 -11.03 10.13 4.74
CA LEU A 38 -12.39 9.94 4.25
C LEU A 38 -12.48 9.96 2.73
N SER A 39 -11.60 10.70 2.04
CA SER A 39 -11.55 10.77 0.56
C SER A 39 -11.35 9.40 -0.10
N ARG A 40 -10.90 8.38 0.63
CA ARG A 40 -10.85 6.98 0.16
C ARG A 40 -12.23 6.37 -0.03
N PHE A 41 -13.23 6.82 0.73
CA PHE A 41 -14.56 6.21 0.83
C PHE A 41 -15.66 7.04 0.17
N VAL A 42 -15.34 8.24 -0.31
CA VAL A 42 -16.29 9.13 -0.98
C VAL A 42 -15.88 9.38 -2.42
N ASP A 43 -16.82 9.18 -3.35
CA ASP A 43 -16.61 9.47 -4.77
C ASP A 43 -16.69 10.98 -5.08
N VAL A 44 -17.11 11.80 -4.11
CA VAL A 44 -17.46 13.21 -4.28
C VAL A 44 -16.29 14.13 -3.96
N GLY A 45 -15.22 14.05 -4.75
CA GLY A 45 -14.05 14.94 -4.63
C GLY A 45 -13.46 15.03 -3.20
N ASN A 46 -12.64 16.06 -2.97
CA ASN A 46 -11.97 16.24 -1.68
C ASN A 46 -12.83 16.98 -0.65
N GLU A 47 -13.91 17.62 -1.09
CA GLU A 47 -14.81 18.38 -0.23
C GLU A 47 -16.27 18.11 -0.62
N PHE A 48 -17.14 17.96 0.38
CA PHE A 48 -18.58 17.85 0.14
C PHE A 48 -19.39 18.69 1.13
N PRO A 49 -20.48 19.34 0.67
CA PRO A 49 -21.32 20.14 1.53
C PRO A 49 -22.29 19.26 2.33
N LEU A 50 -22.54 19.68 3.58
CA LEU A 50 -23.51 19.10 4.49
C LEU A 50 -24.42 20.23 4.99
N ASP A 51 -25.65 20.31 4.47
CA ASP A 51 -26.59 21.41 4.70
C ASP A 51 -28.05 20.90 4.66
N ALA A 52 -29.05 21.79 4.71
CA ALA A 52 -30.45 21.36 4.69
C ALA A 52 -30.91 20.73 3.35
N ALA A 53 -30.18 20.94 2.24
CA ALA A 53 -30.45 20.33 0.95
C ALA A 53 -29.71 18.99 0.76
N ARG A 54 -28.59 18.81 1.46
CA ARG A 54 -27.79 17.59 1.55
C ARG A 54 -27.55 17.29 3.03
N ASP A 55 -28.63 16.86 3.68
CA ASP A 55 -28.70 16.69 5.13
C ASP A 55 -28.16 15.34 5.60
N ASP A 56 -27.81 14.45 4.68
CA ASP A 56 -27.23 13.13 4.92
C ASP A 56 -26.06 12.87 3.96
N ALA A 57 -24.91 12.49 4.51
CA ALA A 57 -23.78 11.94 3.77
C ALA A 57 -23.44 10.55 4.31
N ARG A 58 -23.49 9.56 3.41
CA ARG A 58 -23.23 8.15 3.72
C ARG A 58 -21.87 7.74 3.19
N ILE A 59 -21.08 7.15 4.08
CA ILE A 59 -19.71 6.73 3.83
C ILE A 59 -19.66 5.23 4.13
N THR A 60 -19.44 4.42 3.10
CA THR A 60 -19.35 2.96 3.24
C THR A 60 -17.91 2.52 3.41
N PHE A 61 -17.67 1.61 4.33
CA PHE A 61 -16.39 0.96 4.55
C PHE A 61 -16.60 -0.47 4.99
N SER A 62 -15.59 -1.31 4.84
CA SER A 62 -15.67 -2.73 5.17
C SER A 62 -14.72 -3.13 6.30
N LEU A 63 -15.17 -4.05 7.15
CA LEU A 63 -14.35 -4.75 8.14
C LEU A 63 -14.14 -6.20 7.68
N ALA A 64 -12.93 -6.72 7.78
CA ALA A 64 -12.64 -8.09 7.36
C ALA A 64 -13.59 -9.11 8.04
N PRO A 65 -14.12 -10.11 7.29
CA PRO A 65 -14.93 -11.17 7.87
C PRO A 65 -14.23 -11.86 9.04
N GLY A 66 -14.94 -12.03 10.15
CA GLY A 66 -14.41 -12.67 11.37
C GLY A 66 -13.51 -11.77 12.23
N ALA A 67 -13.28 -10.51 11.84
CA ALA A 67 -12.56 -9.56 12.70
C ALA A 67 -13.45 -9.05 13.84
N GLU A 68 -12.83 -8.80 15.00
CA GLU A 68 -13.51 -8.29 16.18
C GLU A 68 -13.19 -6.81 16.37
N ALA A 69 -14.20 -5.95 16.25
CA ALA A 69 -14.01 -4.51 16.41
C ALA A 69 -13.96 -4.13 17.90
N GLU A 70 -12.93 -3.38 18.28
CA GLU A 70 -12.76 -2.87 19.65
C GLU A 70 -13.15 -1.39 19.76
N ALA A 71 -12.78 -0.58 18.77
CA ALA A 71 -13.04 0.87 18.79
C ALA A 71 -13.21 1.45 17.39
N ILE A 72 -13.95 2.55 17.31
CA ILE A 72 -14.10 3.36 16.11
C ILE A 72 -14.11 4.85 16.48
N GLU A 73 -13.29 5.62 15.76
CA GLU A 73 -13.19 7.06 15.94
C GLU A 73 -13.28 7.75 14.58
N LEU A 74 -14.02 8.85 14.52
CA LEU A 74 -14.02 9.77 13.39
C LEU A 74 -13.37 11.08 13.80
N VAL A 75 -12.33 11.51 13.08
CA VAL A 75 -11.82 12.87 13.12
C VAL A 75 -12.41 13.62 11.92
N LEU A 76 -13.28 14.58 12.17
CA LEU A 76 -13.99 15.34 11.14
C LEU A 76 -13.42 16.75 11.07
N ALA A 77 -12.91 17.13 9.90
CA ALA A 77 -12.49 18.49 9.58
C ALA A 77 -13.55 19.16 8.70
N ALA A 78 -13.99 20.36 9.10
CA ALA A 78 -15.01 21.10 8.36
C ALA A 78 -14.81 22.61 8.45
N ARG A 79 -15.31 23.31 7.43
CA ARG A 79 -15.32 24.77 7.35
C ARG A 79 -16.75 25.31 7.16
N PRO A 80 -17.07 26.47 7.77
CA PRO A 80 -18.37 27.10 7.56
C PRO A 80 -18.49 27.53 6.10
N ARG A 81 -19.72 27.48 5.58
CA ARG A 81 -20.06 28.00 4.25
C ARG A 81 -20.31 29.50 4.26
N SER A 82 -20.72 30.04 5.40
CA SER A 82 -20.89 31.48 5.63
C SER A 82 -20.86 31.79 7.14
N ASP A 83 -20.95 33.07 7.48
CA ASP A 83 -21.11 33.51 8.88
C ASP A 83 -22.45 33.06 9.51
N ARG A 84 -23.39 32.58 8.68
CA ARG A 84 -24.66 31.96 9.11
C ARG A 84 -24.60 30.44 9.22
N SER A 85 -23.42 29.84 9.05
CA SER A 85 -23.23 28.42 9.34
C SER A 85 -23.53 28.12 10.82
N GLY A 86 -23.97 26.91 11.12
CA GLY A 86 -24.44 26.53 12.44
C GLY A 86 -25.12 25.18 12.41
N GLY A 87 -26.12 24.97 13.27
CA GLY A 87 -26.84 23.70 13.36
C GLY A 87 -26.06 22.63 14.12
N ARG A 88 -26.53 21.39 14.01
CA ARG A 88 -25.95 20.22 14.66
C ARG A 88 -25.49 19.22 13.60
N ILE A 89 -24.37 18.58 13.85
CA ILE A 89 -23.85 17.47 13.06
C ILE A 89 -23.98 16.23 13.93
N ALA A 90 -24.79 15.28 13.48
CA ALA A 90 -24.96 13.98 14.11
C ALA A 90 -24.17 12.93 13.33
N VAL A 91 -23.38 12.12 14.02
CA VAL A 91 -22.58 11.06 13.42
C VAL A 91 -23.07 9.72 13.98
N THR A 92 -23.40 8.79 13.11
CA THR A 92 -23.79 7.42 13.47
C THR A 92 -23.01 6.42 12.63
N VAL A 93 -22.71 5.26 13.21
CA VAL A 93 -22.27 4.10 12.45
C VAL A 93 -23.39 3.07 12.42
N ASN A 94 -23.71 2.57 11.22
CA ASN A 94 -24.84 1.70 10.95
C ASN A 94 -26.15 2.30 11.49
N ARG A 95 -26.71 1.72 12.56
CA ARG A 95 -27.92 2.20 13.24
C ARG A 95 -27.69 2.48 14.72
N SER A 96 -26.45 2.82 15.08
CA SER A 96 -26.07 3.15 16.45
C SER A 96 -26.74 4.44 16.94
N GLN A 97 -26.60 4.69 18.24
CA GLN A 97 -26.95 6.00 18.80
C GLN A 97 -26.07 7.10 18.17
N PRO A 98 -26.64 8.27 17.80
CA PRO A 98 -25.87 9.39 17.25
C PRO A 98 -25.02 10.08 18.30
N VAL A 99 -23.79 10.42 17.90
CA VAL A 99 -22.93 11.36 18.62
C VAL A 99 -23.07 12.72 17.95
N ILE A 100 -23.49 13.73 18.72
CA ILE A 100 -23.91 15.03 18.19
C ILE A 100 -22.91 16.12 18.57
N LEU A 101 -22.51 16.93 17.59
CA LEU A 101 -21.71 18.13 17.76
C LEU A 101 -22.52 19.37 17.35
N SER A 102 -22.41 20.46 18.12
CA SER A 102 -23.00 21.77 17.79
C SER A 102 -21.88 22.80 17.57
N PRO A 103 -21.23 22.81 16.39
CA PRO A 103 -20.10 23.69 16.13
C PRO A 103 -20.52 25.16 16.01
N ARG A 104 -19.62 26.06 16.44
CA ARG A 104 -19.70 27.51 16.14
C ARG A 104 -19.30 27.76 14.67
N PRO A 105 -19.77 28.82 13.99
CA PRO A 105 -19.46 29.16 12.58
C PRO A 105 -17.98 29.51 12.31
N GLU A 106 -17.06 28.63 12.70
CA GLU A 106 -15.62 28.73 12.53
C GLU A 106 -15.12 27.38 12.00
N ALA A 107 -13.98 27.36 11.31
CA ALA A 107 -13.38 26.10 10.88
C ALA A 107 -12.98 25.27 12.12
N PHE A 108 -13.20 23.96 12.06
CA PHE A 108 -12.93 23.08 13.20
C PHE A 108 -12.43 21.70 12.78
N GLU A 109 -11.78 21.04 13.73
CA GLU A 109 -11.52 19.61 13.74
C GLU A 109 -12.18 19.03 14.99
N ALA A 110 -13.01 18.01 14.84
CA ALA A 110 -13.74 17.37 15.94
C ALA A 110 -13.53 15.86 15.94
N ARG A 111 -13.35 15.28 17.13
CA ARG A 111 -13.21 13.84 17.31
C ARG A 111 -14.51 13.26 17.87
N PHE A 112 -15.03 12.24 17.20
CA PHE A 112 -16.19 11.46 17.60
C PHE A 112 -15.73 10.05 17.96
N SER A 113 -15.92 9.64 19.21
CA SER A 113 -15.79 8.23 19.61
C SER A 113 -17.14 7.57 19.38
N LEU A 114 -17.22 6.65 18.41
CA LEU A 114 -18.46 5.98 18.01
C LEU A 114 -18.59 4.62 18.71
N TYR A 115 -19.78 4.05 18.63
CA TYR A 115 -20.15 2.78 19.27
C TYR A 115 -19.63 1.58 18.45
N SER A 116 -18.58 0.90 18.93
CA SER A 116 -17.95 -0.23 18.22
C SER A 116 -18.79 -1.51 18.21
N ASP A 117 -19.69 -1.68 19.18
CA ASP A 117 -20.68 -2.76 19.22
C ASP A 117 -21.69 -2.70 18.06
N ALA A 118 -21.80 -1.55 17.40
CA ALA A 118 -22.61 -1.40 16.20
C ALA A 118 -21.87 -1.80 14.92
N LEU A 119 -20.56 -2.05 14.96
CA LEU A 119 -19.80 -2.55 13.82
C LEU A 119 -20.12 -4.02 13.55
N GLN A 120 -20.16 -4.37 12.28
CA GLN A 120 -20.35 -5.75 11.83
C GLN A 120 -19.22 -6.17 10.89
N ALA A 121 -18.99 -7.48 10.81
CA ALA A 121 -18.14 -8.04 9.77
C ALA A 121 -18.72 -7.71 8.38
N GLY A 122 -17.85 -7.36 7.42
CA GLY A 122 -18.24 -6.90 6.10
C GLY A 122 -18.60 -5.41 6.07
N ASP A 123 -19.62 -5.06 5.29
CA ASP A 123 -19.95 -3.67 5.01
C ASP A 123 -20.56 -2.93 6.21
N ASN A 124 -20.09 -1.73 6.45
CA ASN A 124 -20.55 -0.79 7.45
C ASN A 124 -20.83 0.57 6.80
N THR A 125 -21.71 1.36 7.40
CA THR A 125 -22.07 2.69 6.90
C THR A 125 -21.92 3.73 8.00
N LEU A 126 -20.96 4.63 7.84
CA LEU A 126 -20.87 5.87 8.61
C LEU A 126 -21.82 6.90 7.99
N THR A 127 -22.68 7.49 8.80
CA THR A 127 -23.68 8.48 8.36
C THR A 127 -23.40 9.80 9.07
N LEU A 128 -23.16 10.86 8.29
CA LEU A 128 -23.07 12.24 8.76
C LEU A 128 -24.40 12.92 8.46
N ARG A 129 -25.12 13.33 9.49
CA ARG A 129 -26.41 14.00 9.34
C ARG A 129 -26.34 15.44 9.84
N PHE A 130 -26.93 16.35 9.09
CA PHE A 130 -27.08 17.74 9.48
C PHE A 130 -28.49 18.04 9.98
N GLU A 131 -28.55 18.80 11.07
CA GLU A 131 -29.78 19.29 11.65
C GLU A 131 -29.65 20.80 11.90
N GLY A 132 -30.19 21.61 11.00
CA GLY A 132 -30.19 23.06 11.15
C GLY A 132 -31.20 23.72 10.21
N GLU A 133 -32.18 24.40 10.78
CA GLU A 133 -33.13 25.20 10.01
C GLU A 133 -32.59 26.64 9.84
N GLY A 134 -32.65 27.18 8.61
CA GLY A 134 -32.30 28.57 8.33
C GLY A 134 -30.80 28.92 8.42
N VAL A 135 -29.94 27.91 8.46
CA VAL A 135 -28.46 28.02 8.50
C VAL A 135 -27.83 27.39 7.24
N ASP A 136 -26.66 27.87 6.85
CA ASP A 136 -26.06 27.55 5.54
C ASP A 136 -25.26 26.22 5.51
N GLY A 137 -25.12 25.55 6.67
CA GLY A 137 -24.44 24.27 6.79
C GLY A 137 -22.91 24.35 6.74
N TRP A 138 -22.29 23.23 6.38
CA TRP A 138 -20.85 22.98 6.49
C TRP A 138 -20.28 22.47 5.16
N THR A 139 -18.99 22.70 4.94
CA THR A 139 -18.20 21.98 3.92
C THR A 139 -17.26 21.04 4.65
N ILE A 140 -17.41 19.75 4.44
CA ILE A 140 -16.54 18.72 5.02
C ILE A 140 -15.32 18.57 4.13
N ASP A 141 -14.13 18.60 4.72
CA ASP A 141 -12.87 18.32 4.05
C ASP A 141 -12.55 16.82 4.23
N ALA A 142 -12.71 16.04 3.17
CA ALA A 142 -12.54 14.60 3.19
C ALA A 142 -11.06 14.16 3.23
N GLU A 143 -10.13 15.01 2.80
CA GLU A 143 -8.68 14.75 2.88
C GLU A 143 -8.13 15.02 4.28
N ALA A 144 -8.67 16.02 4.97
CA ALA A 144 -8.32 16.32 6.35
C ALA A 144 -9.09 15.45 7.37
N SER A 145 -10.25 14.90 7.00
CA SER A 145 -11.04 14.00 7.84
C SER A 145 -10.54 12.55 7.78
N ARG A 146 -10.60 11.84 8.91
CA ARG A 146 -10.05 10.48 9.07
C ARG A 146 -11.01 9.57 9.82
N LEU A 147 -11.17 8.34 9.33
CA LEU A 147 -11.83 7.25 10.03
C LEU A 147 -10.78 6.30 10.58
N ARG A 148 -10.87 6.01 11.87
CA ARG A 148 -9.98 5.10 12.58
C ARG A 148 -10.78 3.97 13.18
N VAL A 149 -10.33 2.74 12.95
CA VAL A 149 -10.93 1.53 13.53
C VAL A 149 -9.85 0.70 14.18
N ALA A 150 -10.07 0.30 15.44
CA ALA A 150 -9.27 -0.69 16.12
C ALA A 150 -10.01 -2.03 16.07
N ALA A 151 -9.38 -3.06 15.50
CA ALA A 151 -9.96 -4.39 15.40
C ALA A 151 -8.90 -5.48 15.49
N ALA A 152 -9.25 -6.60 16.12
CA ALA A 152 -8.50 -7.84 16.06
C ALA A 152 -8.73 -8.51 14.70
N PRO A 153 -7.67 -8.82 13.93
CA PRO A 153 -7.81 -9.58 12.70
C PRO A 153 -8.42 -10.96 12.97
N ALA A 154 -9.12 -11.52 11.99
CA ALA A 154 -9.65 -12.87 12.09
C ALA A 154 -8.55 -13.91 12.34
N ASP A 155 -8.89 -14.94 13.12
CA ASP A 155 -8.03 -16.10 13.35
C ASP A 155 -7.94 -17.01 12.11
N GLY A 156 -8.83 -16.80 11.14
CA GLY A 156 -8.84 -17.48 9.85
C GLY A 156 -10.17 -17.30 9.12
N TYR A 157 -10.32 -18.03 8.01
CA TYR A 157 -11.43 -17.92 7.07
C TYR A 157 -12.09 -19.28 6.85
N GLU A 158 -13.39 -19.29 6.60
CA GLU A 158 -14.16 -20.52 6.39
C GLU A 158 -14.21 -20.95 4.91
N SER A 159 -13.99 -20.00 3.99
CA SER A 159 -14.09 -20.19 2.55
C SER A 159 -13.15 -19.27 1.77
N LEU A 160 -12.91 -19.59 0.49
CA LEU A 160 -12.15 -18.73 -0.42
C LEU A 160 -12.85 -17.37 -0.64
N ASP A 161 -14.18 -17.36 -0.63
CA ASP A 161 -15.01 -16.15 -0.67
C ASP A 161 -14.77 -15.26 0.56
N ALA A 162 -14.74 -15.84 1.76
CA ALA A 162 -14.43 -15.11 2.99
C ALA A 162 -12.99 -14.56 2.98
N ALA A 163 -12.02 -15.37 2.53
CA ALA A 163 -10.62 -14.94 2.42
C ALA A 163 -10.44 -13.80 1.38
N GLU A 164 -11.13 -13.87 0.24
CA GLU A 164 -11.08 -12.80 -0.78
C GLU A 164 -11.72 -11.50 -0.27
N ARG A 165 -12.87 -11.58 0.41
CA ARG A 165 -13.47 -10.40 1.07
C ARG A 165 -12.57 -9.83 2.17
N ALA A 166 -11.91 -10.69 2.95
CA ALA A 166 -10.97 -10.25 3.97
C ALA A 166 -9.77 -9.51 3.36
N LEU A 167 -9.19 -10.04 2.28
CA LEU A 167 -8.09 -9.39 1.55
C LEU A 167 -8.51 -8.02 1.03
N GLY A 168 -9.73 -7.87 0.53
CA GLY A 168 -10.25 -6.61 0.00
C GLY A 168 -10.82 -5.64 1.04
N ALA A 169 -10.84 -5.99 2.33
CA ALA A 169 -11.45 -5.16 3.35
C ALA A 169 -10.62 -3.91 3.67
N ASP A 170 -11.29 -2.81 4.03
CA ASP A 170 -10.61 -1.56 4.40
C ASP A 170 -9.91 -1.67 5.75
N PHE A 171 -10.53 -2.37 6.69
CA PHE A 171 -10.02 -2.55 8.04
C PHE A 171 -9.85 -4.03 8.39
N ALA A 172 -8.84 -4.34 9.19
CA ALA A 172 -8.53 -5.69 9.67
C ALA A 172 -8.17 -6.73 8.58
N ALA A 173 -7.88 -6.31 7.35
CA ALA A 173 -7.42 -7.20 6.27
C ALA A 173 -6.09 -7.89 6.59
N PRO A 174 -5.83 -9.13 6.15
CA PRO A 174 -4.54 -9.78 6.38
C PRO A 174 -3.43 -8.98 5.66
N ARG A 175 -2.44 -8.48 6.41
CA ARG A 175 -1.41 -7.58 5.86
C ARG A 175 -0.13 -8.32 5.51
N ARG A 176 0.34 -9.15 6.45
CA ARG A 176 1.60 -9.92 6.33
C ARG A 176 1.30 -11.25 5.67
N ILE A 177 1.85 -11.45 4.47
CA ILE A 177 1.57 -12.64 3.66
C ILE A 177 2.87 -13.36 3.33
N HIS A 178 2.91 -14.66 3.58
CA HIS A 178 4.04 -15.49 3.19
C HIS A 178 3.74 -16.27 1.92
N LEU A 179 4.71 -16.34 1.00
CA LEU A 179 4.60 -17.12 -0.23
C LEU A 179 5.54 -18.34 -0.17
N ALA A 180 4.97 -19.53 0.01
CA ALA A 180 5.70 -20.79 0.07
C ALA A 180 5.62 -21.51 -1.29
N THR A 181 6.38 -21.04 -2.28
CA THR A 181 6.26 -21.49 -3.68
C THR A 181 7.35 -22.46 -4.14
N ASP A 182 8.21 -22.93 -3.24
CA ASP A 182 9.42 -23.72 -3.59
C ASP A 182 9.12 -25.04 -4.30
N ALA A 183 7.94 -25.63 -4.06
CA ALA A 183 7.50 -26.84 -4.75
C ALA A 183 7.42 -26.66 -6.29
N ALA A 184 7.27 -25.43 -6.78
CA ALA A 184 7.24 -25.12 -8.20
C ALA A 184 8.62 -25.27 -8.89
N GLY A 185 9.72 -25.34 -8.13
CA GLY A 185 11.07 -25.53 -8.67
C GLY A 185 11.44 -24.44 -9.68
N PRO A 186 11.82 -24.77 -10.93
CA PRO A 186 12.14 -23.77 -11.96
C PRO A 186 11.00 -22.78 -12.27
N GLU A 187 9.74 -23.15 -12.02
CA GLU A 187 8.56 -22.29 -12.23
C GLU A 187 8.26 -21.39 -11.02
N GLN A 188 9.07 -21.45 -9.96
CA GLN A 188 8.87 -20.68 -8.73
C GLN A 188 8.77 -19.16 -8.99
N PRO A 189 9.61 -18.52 -9.83
CA PRO A 189 9.46 -17.09 -10.13
C PRO A 189 8.09 -16.74 -10.73
N THR A 190 7.60 -17.57 -11.66
CA THR A 190 6.29 -17.41 -12.28
C THR A 190 5.16 -17.56 -11.27
N VAL A 191 5.17 -18.65 -10.48
CA VAL A 191 4.13 -18.91 -9.49
C VAL A 191 4.10 -17.82 -8.42
N ALA A 192 5.26 -17.42 -7.90
CA ALA A 192 5.38 -16.37 -6.89
C ALA A 192 4.94 -14.99 -7.42
N ALA A 193 5.35 -14.63 -8.64
CA ALA A 193 4.95 -13.38 -9.27
C ALA A 193 3.45 -13.30 -9.50
N LEU A 194 2.84 -14.37 -10.03
CA LEU A 194 1.39 -14.43 -10.23
C LEU A 194 0.64 -14.39 -8.90
N ALA A 195 1.12 -15.09 -7.86
CA ALA A 195 0.53 -15.03 -6.53
C ALA A 195 0.61 -13.63 -5.91
N ALA A 196 1.75 -12.95 -6.01
CA ALA A 196 1.91 -11.58 -5.52
C ALA A 196 0.96 -10.59 -6.22
N GLN A 197 0.83 -10.69 -7.54
CA GLN A 197 -0.09 -9.86 -8.33
C GLN A 197 -1.56 -10.15 -7.98
N ALA A 198 -1.91 -11.43 -7.84
CA ALA A 198 -3.24 -11.87 -7.42
C ALA A 198 -3.65 -11.29 -6.06
N LEU A 199 -2.70 -11.24 -5.12
CA LEU A 199 -2.89 -10.62 -3.81
C LEU A 199 -3.08 -9.12 -3.93
N ALA A 200 -2.22 -8.41 -4.68
CA ALA A 200 -2.35 -6.97 -4.85
C ALA A 200 -3.70 -6.57 -5.47
N LEU A 201 -4.20 -7.31 -6.45
CA LEU A 201 -5.48 -7.03 -7.08
C LEU A 201 -6.66 -7.21 -6.11
N ARG A 202 -6.60 -8.23 -5.24
CA ARG A 202 -7.61 -8.45 -4.19
C ARG A 202 -7.54 -7.35 -3.13
N MET A 203 -6.34 -7.04 -2.66
CA MET A 203 -6.10 -6.04 -1.61
C MET A 203 -6.33 -4.61 -2.06
N GLY A 204 -6.14 -4.32 -3.35
CA GLY A 204 -6.16 -2.93 -3.86
C GLY A 204 -4.92 -2.13 -3.50
N GLU A 205 -3.93 -2.78 -2.92
CA GLU A 205 -2.63 -2.22 -2.57
C GLU A 205 -1.56 -3.31 -2.69
N ALA A 206 -0.29 -2.92 -2.72
CA ALA A 206 0.79 -3.89 -2.80
C ALA A 206 0.95 -4.65 -1.46
N PRO A 207 1.02 -6.00 -1.49
CA PRO A 207 1.03 -6.83 -0.28
C PRO A 207 2.30 -6.64 0.55
N ILE A 208 2.24 -6.92 1.86
CA ILE A 208 3.43 -7.04 2.70
C ILE A 208 3.91 -8.48 2.66
N LEU A 209 4.83 -8.76 1.76
CA LEU A 209 5.43 -10.09 1.66
C LEU A 209 6.50 -10.28 2.75
N VAL A 210 6.37 -11.36 3.53
CA VAL A 210 7.29 -11.74 4.61
C VAL A 210 7.99 -13.05 4.28
N SER A 211 9.27 -13.15 4.64
CA SER A 211 10.09 -14.35 4.40
C SER A 211 9.71 -15.52 5.32
N GLU A 212 9.24 -15.22 6.53
CA GLU A 212 8.94 -16.21 7.57
C GLU A 212 7.43 -16.47 7.69
N PRO A 213 6.99 -17.73 7.71
CA PRO A 213 5.57 -18.07 7.82
C PRO A 213 4.99 -17.75 9.20
N GLU A 214 5.79 -17.81 10.28
CA GLU A 214 5.34 -17.64 11.67
C GLU A 214 4.80 -16.22 11.95
N ILE A 215 5.28 -15.22 11.20
CA ILE A 215 4.83 -13.83 11.31
C ILE A 215 3.75 -13.47 10.28
N ALA A 216 3.33 -14.43 9.45
CA ALA A 216 2.32 -14.22 8.43
C ALA A 216 0.90 -14.35 9.01
N GLU A 217 0.01 -13.49 8.54
CA GLU A 217 -1.43 -13.58 8.84
C GLU A 217 -2.14 -14.52 7.85
N LEU A 218 -1.55 -14.69 6.66
CA LEU A 218 -2.01 -15.57 5.60
C LEU A 218 -0.79 -16.21 4.90
N VAL A 219 -0.88 -17.50 4.59
CA VAL A 219 0.11 -18.22 3.78
C VAL A 219 -0.49 -18.58 2.43
N VAL A 220 0.26 -18.35 1.35
CA VAL A 220 -0.05 -18.90 0.02
C VAL A 220 1.04 -19.88 -0.36
N SER A 221 0.71 -21.16 -0.56
CA SER A 221 1.70 -22.18 -0.95
C SER A 221 1.43 -22.78 -2.32
N ALA A 222 2.48 -23.36 -2.91
CA ALA A 222 2.39 -24.26 -4.04
C ALA A 222 2.59 -25.71 -3.58
N GLU A 223 1.79 -26.64 -4.11
CA GLU A 223 1.88 -28.08 -3.78
C GLU A 223 1.75 -28.94 -5.05
N ILE A 224 2.66 -29.90 -5.24
CA ILE A 224 2.49 -30.94 -6.27
C ILE A 224 1.71 -32.09 -5.66
N ALA A 225 0.50 -32.31 -6.14
CA ALA A 225 -0.42 -33.36 -5.69
C ALA A 225 -1.19 -33.92 -6.89
N PRO A 226 -1.67 -35.18 -6.86
CA PRO A 226 -2.36 -35.82 -7.99
C PRO A 226 -3.79 -35.29 -8.20
N VAL A 227 -3.93 -33.97 -8.34
CA VAL A 227 -5.16 -33.21 -8.50
C VAL A 227 -5.04 -32.30 -9.72
N PRO A 228 -6.16 -31.94 -10.38
CA PRO A 228 -6.13 -30.90 -11.40
C PRO A 228 -5.70 -29.56 -10.80
N ALA A 229 -5.19 -28.66 -11.65
CA ALA A 229 -4.83 -27.30 -11.26
C ALA A 229 -5.99 -26.61 -10.54
N SER A 230 -5.76 -26.26 -9.27
CA SER A 230 -6.79 -25.74 -8.38
C SER A 230 -6.21 -24.83 -7.30
N VAL A 231 -7.08 -24.00 -6.74
CA VAL A 231 -6.83 -23.16 -5.58
C VAL A 231 -7.76 -23.64 -4.48
N THR A 232 -7.23 -23.95 -3.30
CA THR A 232 -8.01 -24.45 -2.18
C THR A 232 -7.68 -23.69 -0.92
N LEU A 233 -8.64 -23.53 -0.02
CA LEU A 233 -8.35 -23.17 1.37
C LEU A 233 -7.96 -24.47 2.09
N ALA A 234 -6.66 -24.65 2.36
CA ALA A 234 -6.12 -25.85 2.99
C ALA A 234 -6.40 -25.87 4.50
N ASP A 235 -6.32 -24.71 5.12
CA ASP A 235 -6.73 -24.41 6.50
C ASP A 235 -7.20 -22.94 6.56
N PRO A 236 -7.76 -22.48 7.69
CA PRO A 236 -8.35 -21.15 7.79
C PRO A 236 -7.41 -19.98 7.44
N THR A 237 -6.09 -20.17 7.44
CA THR A 237 -5.09 -19.13 7.13
C THR A 237 -4.19 -19.50 5.95
N HIS A 238 -4.51 -20.57 5.23
CA HIS A 238 -3.63 -21.15 4.22
C HIS A 238 -4.35 -21.39 2.90
N ILE A 239 -4.04 -20.55 1.91
CA ILE A 239 -4.44 -20.77 0.52
C ILE A 239 -3.38 -21.62 -0.16
N ARG A 240 -3.81 -22.72 -0.78
CA ARG A 240 -2.95 -23.63 -1.50
C ARG A 240 -3.25 -23.61 -3.00
N LEU A 241 -2.20 -23.48 -3.80
CA LEU A 241 -2.16 -23.70 -5.24
C LEU A 241 -1.69 -25.14 -5.48
N ALA A 242 -2.54 -26.01 -5.98
CA ALA A 242 -2.22 -27.43 -6.14
C ALA A 242 -2.37 -27.90 -7.60
N ALA A 243 -1.46 -28.75 -8.06
CA ALA A 243 -1.57 -29.40 -9.37
C ALA A 243 -0.72 -30.67 -9.47
N GLY A 244 -1.01 -31.51 -10.49
CA GLY A 244 -0.31 -32.76 -10.78
C GLY A 244 1.18 -32.63 -11.09
N ASP A 245 1.63 -31.47 -11.58
CA ASP A 245 3.02 -31.21 -11.93
C ASP A 245 3.34 -29.70 -11.88
N ARG A 246 4.61 -29.34 -12.12
CA ARG A 246 5.12 -27.97 -12.05
C ARG A 246 4.53 -27.05 -13.13
N THR A 247 4.30 -27.55 -14.34
CA THR A 247 3.71 -26.76 -15.42
C THR A 247 2.24 -26.48 -15.12
N ALA A 248 1.52 -27.47 -14.59
CA ALA A 248 0.14 -27.32 -14.16
C ALA A 248 0.01 -26.41 -12.92
N LEU A 249 1.04 -26.30 -12.07
CA LEU A 249 1.07 -25.31 -10.97
C LEU A 249 1.01 -23.86 -11.49
N VAL A 250 1.65 -23.57 -12.63
CA VAL A 250 1.51 -22.26 -13.29
C VAL A 250 0.05 -22.00 -13.69
N ALA A 251 -0.68 -23.03 -14.12
CA ALA A 251 -2.11 -22.89 -14.41
C ALA A 251 -2.93 -22.59 -13.14
N ALA A 252 -2.61 -23.22 -12.00
CA ALA A 252 -3.25 -22.91 -10.71
C ALA A 252 -2.97 -21.46 -10.26
N ALA A 253 -1.72 -20.99 -10.42
CA ALA A 253 -1.33 -19.61 -10.14
C ALA A 253 -2.05 -18.61 -11.07
N ARG A 254 -2.23 -18.96 -12.35
CA ARG A 254 -3.03 -18.15 -13.30
C ARG A 254 -4.50 -18.09 -12.91
N LEU A 255 -5.10 -19.20 -12.44
CA LEU A 255 -6.47 -19.19 -11.91
C LEU A 255 -6.59 -18.23 -10.72
N PHE A 256 -5.63 -18.29 -9.79
CA PHE A 256 -5.56 -17.39 -8.64
C PHE A 256 -5.44 -15.91 -9.07
N ALA A 257 -4.61 -15.62 -10.06
CA ALA A 257 -4.36 -14.25 -10.54
C ALA A 257 -5.45 -13.67 -11.44
N ALA A 258 -6.21 -14.51 -12.15
CA ALA A 258 -7.15 -14.06 -13.18
C ALA A 258 -8.61 -13.97 -12.74
N ARG A 259 -9.01 -14.67 -11.67
CA ARG A 259 -10.42 -14.88 -11.32
C ARG A 259 -10.73 -14.53 -9.88
N SER A 260 -11.92 -13.96 -9.68
CA SER A 260 -12.49 -13.73 -8.36
C SER A 260 -13.03 -15.04 -7.77
N PHE A 261 -12.89 -15.17 -6.46
CA PHE A 261 -13.42 -16.28 -5.66
C PHE A 261 -14.70 -15.94 -4.92
N ILE A 262 -15.32 -14.81 -5.23
CA ILE A 262 -16.60 -14.46 -4.63
C ILE A 262 -17.64 -15.55 -4.96
N GLY A 263 -18.33 -16.02 -3.92
CA GLY A 263 -19.29 -17.12 -3.95
C GLY A 263 -18.67 -18.52 -4.00
N GLN A 264 -17.35 -18.65 -3.83
CA GLN A 264 -16.67 -19.95 -3.82
C GLN A 264 -16.40 -20.43 -2.39
N ASP A 265 -16.59 -21.73 -2.17
CA ASP A 265 -16.37 -22.36 -0.88
C ASP A 265 -14.88 -22.72 -0.67
N GLN A 266 -14.53 -23.96 -0.35
CA GLN A 266 -13.14 -24.34 -0.06
C GLN A 266 -12.24 -24.57 -1.28
N ALA A 267 -12.81 -24.71 -2.49
CA ALA A 267 -12.04 -25.09 -3.68
C ALA A 267 -12.48 -24.35 -4.95
N PHE A 268 -11.50 -24.00 -5.77
CA PHE A 268 -11.65 -23.32 -7.05
C PHE A 268 -10.80 -23.98 -8.12
N ASN A 269 -11.41 -24.33 -9.26
CA ASN A 269 -10.72 -24.99 -10.36
C ASN A 269 -11.18 -24.41 -11.71
N ALA A 270 -10.65 -24.95 -12.81
CA ALA A 270 -10.95 -24.50 -14.17
C ALA A 270 -12.46 -24.48 -14.50
N SER A 271 -13.26 -25.42 -13.97
CA SER A 271 -14.71 -25.45 -14.23
C SER A 271 -15.43 -24.27 -13.57
N HIS A 272 -15.05 -23.92 -12.33
CA HIS A 272 -15.58 -22.74 -11.64
C HIS A 272 -15.18 -21.44 -12.35
N ALA A 273 -13.94 -21.40 -12.87
CA ALA A 273 -13.40 -20.23 -13.59
C ALA A 273 -14.14 -19.85 -14.86
N LEU A 274 -14.93 -20.75 -15.46
CA LEU A 274 -15.74 -20.45 -16.65
C LEU A 274 -16.82 -19.40 -16.37
N ASN A 275 -17.38 -19.41 -15.16
CA ASN A 275 -18.46 -18.51 -14.75
C ASN A 275 -18.00 -17.43 -13.76
N ALA A 276 -16.79 -17.56 -13.21
CA ALA A 276 -16.27 -16.61 -12.25
C ALA A 276 -15.92 -15.25 -12.90
N PRO A 277 -16.24 -14.12 -12.25
CA PRO A 277 -15.78 -12.80 -12.70
C PRO A 277 -14.26 -12.75 -12.84
N ARG A 278 -13.79 -11.90 -13.75
CA ARG A 278 -12.36 -11.61 -13.86
C ARG A 278 -11.92 -10.81 -12.63
N LEU A 279 -10.74 -11.11 -12.13
CA LEU A 279 -10.09 -10.29 -11.12
C LEU A 279 -9.38 -9.14 -11.82
N THR A 280 -10.06 -8.01 -11.89
CA THR A 280 -9.53 -6.78 -12.49
C THR A 280 -9.88 -5.59 -11.61
N ARG A 281 -9.03 -4.57 -11.63
CA ARG A 281 -9.31 -3.26 -11.07
C ARG A 281 -9.34 -2.23 -12.19
N GLU A 282 -10.06 -1.14 -11.98
CA GLU A 282 -9.97 0.01 -12.89
C GLU A 282 -8.53 0.58 -12.80
N GLY A 283 -7.77 0.39 -13.87
CA GLY A 283 -6.46 1.03 -14.00
C GLY A 283 -6.63 2.53 -14.28
N ALA A 284 -5.68 3.34 -13.86
CA ALA A 284 -5.62 4.71 -14.35
C ALA A 284 -5.38 4.63 -15.86
N GLY A 285 -6.35 5.06 -16.66
CA GLY A 285 -6.29 4.96 -18.12
C GLY A 285 -4.95 5.46 -18.65
N ALA A 286 -4.45 4.82 -19.72
CA ALA A 286 -3.17 5.16 -20.32
C ALA A 286 -3.09 6.67 -20.59
N SER A 287 -2.32 7.40 -19.78
CA SER A 287 -1.95 8.77 -20.10
C SER A 287 -1.08 8.72 -21.35
N GLY A 288 -1.20 9.71 -22.23
CA GLY A 288 -0.32 9.84 -23.40
C GLY A 288 1.15 10.13 -23.05
N ASP A 289 1.55 9.92 -21.80
CA ASP A 289 2.90 10.10 -21.31
C ASP A 289 3.76 8.88 -21.64
N SER A 290 4.99 9.13 -22.09
CA SER A 290 6.02 8.13 -22.28
C SER A 290 6.92 8.00 -21.05
N GLY A 291 7.47 6.82 -20.79
CA GLY A 291 8.48 6.60 -19.75
C GLY A 291 7.90 6.09 -18.43
N LEU A 292 8.58 6.39 -17.33
CA LEU A 292 8.25 5.83 -16.01
C LEU A 292 6.85 6.19 -15.52
N SER A 293 6.27 7.31 -15.97
CA SER A 293 4.89 7.67 -15.64
C SER A 293 3.87 6.73 -16.31
N ALA A 294 4.16 6.21 -17.50
CA ALA A 294 3.32 5.23 -18.19
C ALA A 294 3.28 3.91 -17.41
N LEU A 295 4.44 3.48 -16.90
CA LEU A 295 4.56 2.33 -16.01
C LEU A 295 3.80 2.57 -14.70
N ALA A 296 3.98 3.74 -14.09
CA ALA A 296 3.37 4.06 -12.80
C ALA A 296 1.85 4.16 -12.86
N ALA A 297 1.31 4.75 -13.93
CA ALA A 297 -0.12 4.97 -14.09
C ALA A 297 -0.86 3.72 -14.60
N GLY A 298 -0.35 3.07 -15.65
CA GLY A 298 -1.06 2.00 -16.35
C GLY A 298 -0.26 0.69 -16.49
N GLY A 299 0.90 0.58 -15.85
CA GLY A 299 1.78 -0.59 -15.99
C GLY A 299 2.39 -0.78 -17.38
N ALA A 300 2.31 0.22 -18.27
CA ALA A 300 2.79 0.10 -19.64
C ALA A 300 4.34 0.04 -19.71
N PRO A 301 4.92 -0.67 -20.68
CA PRO A 301 4.25 -1.52 -21.68
C PRO A 301 3.83 -2.90 -21.16
N PHE A 302 4.29 -3.28 -19.97
CA PHE A 302 4.16 -4.65 -19.43
C PHE A 302 2.72 -5.10 -19.19
N GLY A 303 1.82 -4.18 -18.84
CA GLY A 303 0.41 -4.47 -18.63
C GLY A 303 -0.37 -4.80 -19.90
N ALA A 304 0.16 -4.49 -21.08
CA ALA A 304 -0.51 -4.74 -22.36
C ALA A 304 -0.76 -6.25 -22.55
N ASP A 305 -1.93 -6.59 -23.09
CA ASP A 305 -2.37 -7.96 -23.34
C ASP A 305 -2.15 -8.91 -22.15
N GLN A 306 -2.35 -8.40 -20.92
CA GLN A 306 -2.11 -9.15 -19.67
C GLN A 306 -0.70 -9.75 -19.60
N GLY A 307 0.31 -8.96 -19.95
CA GLY A 307 1.70 -9.38 -19.90
C GLY A 307 2.17 -10.15 -21.12
N GLY A 308 1.43 -10.15 -22.23
CA GLY A 308 1.77 -10.96 -23.42
C GLY A 308 3.15 -10.68 -24.03
N ARG A 309 3.77 -9.55 -23.69
CA ARG A 309 5.15 -9.19 -24.06
C ARG A 309 6.03 -8.85 -22.85
N ALA A 310 5.58 -9.13 -21.63
CA ALA A 310 6.32 -8.80 -20.43
C ALA A 310 7.32 -9.92 -20.07
N ALA A 311 8.57 -9.56 -19.83
CA ALA A 311 9.57 -10.43 -19.22
C ALA A 311 10.11 -9.75 -17.95
N VAL A 312 9.95 -10.39 -16.79
CA VAL A 312 10.45 -9.89 -15.52
C VAL A 312 11.62 -10.74 -15.04
N VAL A 313 12.72 -10.08 -14.70
CA VAL A 313 13.96 -10.68 -14.22
C VAL A 313 14.21 -10.28 -12.77
N PHE A 314 14.27 -11.26 -11.88
CA PHE A 314 14.60 -11.08 -10.47
C PHE A 314 16.10 -11.27 -10.24
N ALA A 315 16.86 -10.18 -10.29
CA ALA A 315 18.29 -10.14 -9.98
C ALA A 315 18.51 -10.05 -8.45
N THR A 316 17.99 -11.01 -7.69
CA THR A 316 17.97 -11.01 -6.21
C THR A 316 18.63 -12.25 -5.65
N GLU A 317 19.38 -12.12 -4.56
CA GLU A 317 20.06 -13.25 -3.90
C GLU A 317 19.33 -13.73 -2.64
N THR A 318 18.68 -12.81 -1.91
CA THR A 318 18.03 -13.14 -0.63
C THR A 318 16.50 -13.26 -0.76
N PRO A 319 15.84 -14.04 0.13
CA PRO A 319 14.37 -14.08 0.19
C PRO A 319 13.73 -12.71 0.41
N GLU A 320 14.37 -11.84 1.21
CA GLU A 320 13.87 -10.49 1.51
C GLU A 320 13.86 -9.60 0.26
N GLU A 321 14.92 -9.65 -0.53
CA GLU A 321 15.04 -8.96 -1.81
C GLU A 321 14.02 -9.49 -2.82
N ARG A 322 13.87 -10.82 -2.90
CA ARG A 322 12.88 -11.46 -3.78
C ARG A 322 11.46 -11.04 -3.41
N ALA A 323 11.10 -11.06 -2.13
CA ALA A 323 9.81 -10.58 -1.64
C ALA A 323 9.57 -9.09 -1.97
N ALA A 324 10.61 -8.26 -1.86
CA ALA A 324 10.51 -6.84 -2.21
C ALA A 324 10.32 -6.62 -3.72
N ALA A 325 11.05 -7.36 -4.56
CA ALA A 325 10.88 -7.32 -6.01
C ALA A 325 9.48 -7.80 -6.44
N LEU A 326 8.97 -8.88 -5.84
CA LEU A 326 7.59 -9.35 -6.06
C LEU A 326 6.56 -8.28 -5.68
N THR A 327 6.80 -7.51 -4.62
CA THR A 327 5.93 -6.40 -4.22
C THR A 327 5.90 -5.29 -5.29
N VAL A 328 7.03 -5.02 -5.94
CA VAL A 328 7.11 -4.06 -7.06
C VAL A 328 6.33 -4.57 -8.28
N VAL A 329 6.47 -5.84 -8.65
CA VAL A 329 5.68 -6.45 -9.74
C VAL A 329 4.19 -6.40 -9.42
N ALA A 330 3.81 -6.72 -8.19
CA ALA A 330 2.44 -6.67 -7.73
C ALA A 330 1.86 -5.25 -7.82
N ARG A 331 2.66 -4.22 -7.47
CA ARG A 331 2.28 -2.82 -7.63
C ARG A 331 2.10 -2.44 -9.11
N ALA A 332 2.98 -2.90 -9.99
CA ALA A 332 2.88 -2.62 -11.42
C ALA A 332 1.64 -3.30 -12.06
N ALA A 333 1.33 -4.52 -11.65
CA ALA A 333 0.11 -5.22 -12.08
C ALA A 333 -1.16 -4.49 -11.59
N LEU A 334 -1.16 -4.03 -10.34
CA LEU A 334 -2.25 -3.21 -9.78
C LEU A 334 -2.45 -1.92 -10.59
N ALA A 335 -1.37 -1.23 -10.98
CA ALA A 335 -1.46 -0.06 -11.85
C ALA A 335 -2.05 -0.40 -13.23
N SER A 336 -1.69 -1.55 -13.81
CA SER A 336 -2.31 -2.02 -15.07
C SER A 336 -3.74 -2.54 -14.92
N GLY A 337 -4.26 -2.67 -13.70
CA GLY A 337 -5.61 -3.17 -13.42
C GLY A 337 -5.80 -4.67 -13.62
N SER A 338 -4.77 -5.42 -14.01
CA SER A 338 -4.85 -6.87 -14.20
C SER A 338 -3.50 -7.55 -14.01
N ALA A 339 -3.52 -8.86 -13.72
CA ALA A 339 -2.29 -9.63 -13.60
C ALA A 339 -1.69 -9.95 -14.97
N TRP A 340 -0.37 -10.04 -15.02
CA TRP A 340 0.42 -10.35 -16.22
C TRP A 340 0.48 -11.87 -16.44
N ILE A 341 -0.69 -12.49 -16.62
CA ILE A 341 -0.85 -13.96 -16.66
C ILE A 341 -0.12 -14.63 -17.83
N TYR A 342 0.22 -13.87 -18.88
CA TYR A 342 1.00 -14.34 -20.02
C TYR A 342 2.47 -13.89 -19.97
N GLY A 343 2.87 -13.17 -18.92
CA GLY A 343 4.24 -12.72 -18.72
C GLY A 343 5.21 -13.87 -18.47
N TRP A 344 6.46 -13.65 -18.86
CA TRP A 344 7.59 -14.49 -18.50
C TRP A 344 8.25 -13.95 -17.23
N PHE A 345 8.62 -14.84 -16.32
CA PHE A 345 9.26 -14.51 -15.05
C PHE A 345 10.45 -15.44 -14.82
N GLY A 346 11.60 -14.89 -14.47
CA GLY A 346 12.80 -15.68 -14.21
C GLY A 346 13.90 -14.90 -13.53
N ASP A 347 15.05 -15.54 -13.37
CA ASP A 347 16.19 -14.96 -12.63
C ASP A 347 17.36 -14.60 -13.57
N ASP A 348 17.29 -14.98 -14.86
CA ASP A 348 18.32 -14.69 -15.86
C ASP A 348 17.75 -13.91 -17.05
N ALA A 349 18.24 -12.69 -17.26
CA ALA A 349 17.86 -11.84 -18.38
C ALA A 349 18.16 -12.44 -19.76
N ARG A 350 19.09 -13.40 -19.85
CA ARG A 350 19.42 -14.08 -21.13
C ARG A 350 18.42 -15.16 -21.50
N ALA A 351 17.66 -15.65 -20.53
CA ALA A 351 16.59 -16.62 -20.73
C ALA A 351 15.25 -15.95 -21.11
N ALA A 352 15.17 -14.62 -21.02
CA ALA A 352 13.99 -13.87 -21.41
C ALA A 352 13.69 -14.07 -22.91
N PRO A 353 12.43 -14.32 -23.30
CA PRO A 353 12.08 -14.55 -24.69
C PRO A 353 12.38 -13.34 -25.59
N ASP A 354 12.74 -13.60 -26.84
CA ASP A 354 12.99 -12.55 -27.83
C ASP A 354 11.74 -11.67 -28.04
N GLY A 355 11.95 -10.38 -28.28
CA GLY A 355 10.88 -9.41 -28.57
C GLY A 355 10.00 -9.01 -27.37
N HIS A 356 10.24 -9.55 -26.17
CA HIS A 356 9.55 -9.15 -24.94
C HIS A 356 10.21 -7.94 -24.29
N ASP A 357 9.43 -6.98 -23.80
CA ASP A 357 9.93 -5.90 -22.94
C ASP A 357 10.45 -6.48 -21.62
N ILE A 358 11.62 -6.02 -21.16
CA ILE A 358 12.29 -6.58 -19.98
C ILE A 358 12.20 -5.61 -18.80
N MET A 359 11.75 -6.11 -17.66
CA MET A 359 11.85 -5.44 -16.36
C MET A 359 12.86 -6.19 -15.49
N VAL A 360 13.92 -5.51 -15.04
CA VAL A 360 14.93 -6.10 -14.14
C VAL A 360 14.83 -5.46 -12.77
N LEU A 361 14.71 -6.30 -11.73
CA LEU A 361 14.51 -5.90 -10.35
C LEU A 361 15.61 -6.51 -9.48
N GLY A 362 16.33 -5.68 -8.71
CA GLY A 362 17.34 -6.17 -7.77
C GLY A 362 18.43 -5.14 -7.43
N PRO A 363 19.36 -5.48 -6.52
CA PRO A 363 20.54 -4.65 -6.26
C PRO A 363 21.39 -4.44 -7.51
N GLU A 364 22.03 -3.27 -7.66
CA GLU A 364 22.86 -2.95 -8.83
C GLU A 364 24.02 -3.95 -9.01
N GLU A 365 24.54 -4.49 -7.91
CA GLU A 365 25.63 -5.46 -7.90
C GLU A 365 25.28 -6.82 -8.51
N HIS A 366 24.00 -7.19 -8.56
CA HIS A 366 23.53 -8.45 -9.14
C HIS A 366 23.03 -8.28 -10.58
N MET A 367 22.93 -7.04 -11.08
CA MET A 367 22.47 -6.76 -12.43
C MET A 367 23.58 -6.94 -13.49
N ASP A 368 23.22 -7.35 -14.70
CA ASP A 368 24.17 -7.41 -15.81
C ASP A 368 24.66 -5.98 -16.14
N SER A 369 25.96 -5.74 -15.91
CA SER A 369 26.64 -4.48 -16.24
C SER A 369 26.38 -3.96 -17.66
N ARG A 370 26.05 -4.85 -18.60
CA ARG A 370 25.70 -4.48 -19.97
C ARG A 370 24.43 -3.61 -20.04
N LEU A 371 23.49 -3.81 -19.13
CA LEU A 371 22.26 -3.00 -19.03
C LEU A 371 22.61 -1.53 -18.76
N PHE A 372 23.53 -1.28 -17.83
CA PHE A 372 23.98 0.09 -17.55
C PHE A 372 24.88 0.66 -18.65
N SER A 373 25.71 -0.16 -19.29
CA SER A 373 26.59 0.31 -20.38
C SER A 373 25.82 0.80 -21.60
N ARG A 374 24.62 0.25 -21.84
CA ARG A 374 23.73 0.61 -22.94
C ARG A 374 22.67 1.63 -22.53
N ALA A 375 22.61 1.97 -21.24
CA ALA A 375 21.63 2.90 -20.72
C ALA A 375 21.87 4.33 -21.24
N PRO A 376 20.79 5.10 -21.47
CA PRO A 376 20.88 6.52 -21.78
C PRO A 376 21.65 7.33 -20.73
N ALA A 377 22.08 8.52 -21.11
CA ALA A 377 22.87 9.39 -20.23
C ALA A 377 22.10 9.76 -18.95
N GLU A 378 20.78 9.87 -19.03
CA GLU A 378 19.87 10.20 -17.93
C GLU A 378 19.89 9.12 -16.84
N LEU A 379 19.79 7.85 -17.24
CA LEU A 379 19.84 6.73 -16.30
C LEU A 379 21.24 6.57 -15.70
N ARG A 380 22.29 6.76 -16.50
CA ARG A 380 23.68 6.77 -15.97
C ARG A 380 23.89 7.91 -14.98
N ALA A 381 23.38 9.11 -15.27
CA ALA A 381 23.45 10.24 -14.35
C ALA A 381 22.66 9.99 -13.06
N ALA A 382 21.48 9.37 -13.13
CA ALA A 382 20.70 8.99 -11.96
C ALA A 382 21.42 7.94 -11.11
N ALA A 383 22.02 6.93 -11.74
CA ALA A 383 22.82 5.90 -11.07
C ALA A 383 24.09 6.50 -10.42
N ASP A 384 24.84 7.35 -11.12
CA ASP A 384 26.01 8.04 -10.60
C ASP A 384 25.65 8.96 -9.42
N ALA A 385 24.52 9.68 -9.53
CA ALA A 385 24.01 10.52 -8.44
C ALA A 385 23.63 9.67 -7.22
N ALA A 386 22.98 8.53 -7.41
CA ALA A 386 22.66 7.60 -6.33
C ALA A 386 23.92 7.01 -5.68
N ALA A 387 24.89 6.55 -6.47
CA ALA A 387 26.16 6.02 -5.97
C ALA A 387 26.96 7.08 -5.19
N SER A 388 26.87 8.36 -5.56
CA SER A 388 27.52 9.46 -4.83
C SER A 388 26.88 9.76 -3.46
N ARG A 389 25.59 9.43 -3.30
CA ARG A 389 24.78 9.68 -2.09
C ARG A 389 24.53 8.43 -1.25
N ALA A 390 24.90 7.26 -1.76
CA ALA A 390 24.78 6.01 -1.03
C ALA A 390 25.64 6.05 0.25
N PRO A 391 25.15 5.55 1.39
CA PRO A 391 25.94 5.45 2.60
C PRO A 391 27.18 4.59 2.32
N ARG A 392 28.36 5.23 2.22
CA ARG A 392 29.61 4.47 2.17
C ARG A 392 29.82 3.84 3.53
N GLU A 393 30.02 2.53 3.54
CA GLU A 393 30.46 1.79 4.71
C GLU A 393 31.79 2.41 5.19
N ARG A 394 31.71 3.31 6.18
CA ARG A 394 32.90 3.91 6.78
C ARG A 394 33.58 2.79 7.53
N ARG A 395 34.59 2.17 6.92
CA ARG A 395 35.58 1.35 7.63
C ARG A 395 36.23 2.24 8.67
N PHE A 396 35.68 2.23 9.88
CA PHE A 396 36.27 2.86 11.05
C PHE A 396 37.59 2.12 11.34
N ARG A 397 38.69 2.61 10.77
CA ARG A 397 40.01 2.44 11.39
C ARG A 397 40.16 3.58 12.37
N GLY A 398 40.34 3.21 13.64
CA GLY A 398 40.21 4.09 14.80
C GLY A 398 40.90 5.45 14.65
N SER A 399 40.14 6.50 14.91
CA SER A 399 40.62 7.70 15.59
C SER A 399 39.39 8.51 16.00
N THR A 400 39.21 8.66 17.32
CA THR A 400 38.22 9.53 17.94
C THR A 400 38.63 10.99 17.76
N ALA A 401 38.39 11.55 16.59
CA ALA A 401 38.28 13.00 16.35
C ALA A 401 38.18 13.21 14.84
N PHE A 402 37.00 13.51 14.33
CA PHE A 402 36.71 14.73 13.58
C PHE A 402 35.33 14.65 12.93
N ALA A 403 34.66 15.80 13.01
CA ALA A 403 33.61 16.29 12.13
C ALA A 403 32.22 15.64 12.27
N ALA A 404 31.47 16.17 13.25
CA ALA A 404 30.15 16.71 12.96
C ALA A 404 30.28 17.74 11.80
N GLU A 405 30.35 17.23 10.58
CA GLU A 405 30.04 18.01 9.40
C GLU A 405 28.55 17.77 9.18
N GLU A 406 27.73 18.71 9.67
CA GLU A 406 26.35 18.90 9.25
C GLU A 406 26.35 19.13 7.73
N THR A 407 26.44 18.03 6.98
CA THR A 407 25.91 18.00 5.63
C THR A 407 24.43 18.24 5.81
N ASN A 408 23.97 19.44 5.45
CA ASN A 408 22.56 19.79 5.30
C ASN A 408 21.85 18.65 4.57
N GLY A 409 21.20 17.79 5.36
CA GLY A 409 21.12 16.36 5.10
C GLY A 409 20.06 16.02 4.09
N LEU A 410 20.42 15.98 2.81
CA LEU A 410 19.65 15.23 1.83
C LEU A 410 19.53 13.79 2.34
N ALA A 411 18.29 13.29 2.41
CA ALA A 411 18.04 11.93 2.86
C ALA A 411 18.85 10.93 1.99
N PRO A 412 19.36 9.83 2.57
CA PRO A 412 20.13 8.87 1.80
C PRO A 412 19.25 8.32 0.67
N VAL A 413 19.76 8.41 -0.56
CA VAL A 413 19.07 7.85 -1.73
C VAL A 413 18.92 6.36 -1.54
N THR A 414 17.69 5.87 -1.75
CA THR A 414 17.37 4.47 -1.51
C THR A 414 17.28 3.66 -2.80
N GLY A 415 16.92 4.26 -3.93
CA GLY A 415 16.90 3.53 -5.20
C GLY A 415 16.85 4.39 -6.45
N VAL A 416 16.98 3.71 -7.58
CA VAL A 416 17.01 4.24 -8.94
C VAL A 416 16.09 3.42 -9.83
N ALA A 417 15.32 4.10 -10.68
CA ALA A 417 14.49 3.51 -11.70
C ALA A 417 14.86 4.12 -13.06
N GLY A 418 14.77 3.31 -14.11
CA GLY A 418 15.00 3.77 -15.48
C GLY A 418 14.15 3.01 -16.46
N MET A 419 13.75 3.68 -17.53
CA MET A 419 13.03 3.11 -18.66
C MET A 419 13.65 3.64 -19.95
N TYR A 420 14.07 2.74 -20.83
CA TYR A 420 14.68 3.08 -22.11
C TYR A 420 14.46 1.97 -23.13
N GLU A 421 14.62 2.27 -24.41
CA GLU A 421 14.61 1.27 -25.49
C GLU A 421 16.03 0.79 -25.79
N ASP A 422 16.21 -0.51 -25.97
CA ASP A 422 17.47 -1.06 -26.47
C ASP A 422 17.59 -0.93 -28.00
N GLY A 423 18.75 -1.29 -28.54
CA GLY A 423 19.01 -1.22 -29.99
C GLY A 423 18.13 -2.12 -30.86
N SER A 424 17.30 -2.99 -30.27
CA SER A 424 16.32 -3.82 -30.96
C SER A 424 14.88 -3.26 -30.90
N GLY A 425 14.68 -2.10 -30.26
CA GLY A 425 13.36 -1.49 -30.06
C GLY A 425 12.57 -2.14 -28.91
N ARG A 426 13.24 -2.90 -28.04
CA ARG A 426 12.65 -3.49 -26.84
C ARG A 426 12.77 -2.51 -25.69
N THR A 427 11.69 -2.32 -24.93
CA THR A 427 11.72 -1.52 -23.71
C THR A 427 12.42 -2.29 -22.58
N ILE A 428 13.35 -1.62 -21.90
CA ILE A 428 14.00 -2.09 -20.69
C ILE A 428 13.62 -1.16 -19.54
N VAL A 429 13.08 -1.75 -18.47
CA VAL A 429 12.90 -1.10 -17.18
C VAL A 429 13.88 -1.68 -16.18
N LEU A 430 14.57 -0.82 -15.45
CA LEU A 430 15.42 -1.18 -14.32
C LEU A 430 14.84 -0.55 -13.07
N ILE A 431 14.69 -1.32 -11.98
CA ILE A 431 14.40 -0.80 -10.64
C ILE A 431 15.42 -1.42 -9.69
N THR A 432 16.28 -0.57 -9.13
CA THR A 432 17.48 -1.01 -8.43
C THR A 432 17.82 -0.15 -7.21
N SER A 433 18.77 -0.60 -6.41
CA SER A 433 19.43 0.19 -5.37
C SER A 433 20.92 0.32 -5.67
N PRO A 434 21.55 1.47 -5.37
CA PRO A 434 22.98 1.64 -5.54
C PRO A 434 23.75 0.69 -4.60
N ARG A 435 24.98 0.34 -4.96
CA ARG A 435 25.83 -0.53 -4.13
C ARG A 435 25.91 -0.06 -2.68
N GLY A 436 25.71 -0.98 -1.74
CA GLY A 436 25.70 -0.72 -0.31
C GLY A 436 24.37 -0.17 0.23
N ALA A 437 23.37 0.07 -0.61
CA ALA A 437 22.01 0.40 -0.18
C ALA A 437 21.11 -0.85 -0.13
N ASP A 438 20.24 -0.89 0.87
CA ASP A 438 19.26 -1.96 1.09
C ASP A 438 18.15 -1.92 0.02
N PHE A 439 18.27 -2.80 -0.98
CA PHE A 439 17.28 -2.94 -2.06
C PHE A 439 15.89 -3.28 -1.52
N ALA A 440 15.80 -4.22 -0.57
CA ALA A 440 14.52 -4.70 -0.06
C ALA A 440 13.72 -3.56 0.58
N ARG A 441 14.39 -2.71 1.37
CA ARG A 441 13.78 -1.51 1.94
C ARG A 441 13.39 -0.48 0.87
N ALA A 442 14.25 -0.23 -0.12
CA ALA A 442 14.01 0.73 -1.18
C ALA A 442 12.79 0.34 -2.06
N ALA A 443 12.74 -0.91 -2.49
CA ALA A 443 11.69 -1.46 -3.33
C ALA A 443 10.33 -1.52 -2.62
N ARG A 444 10.29 -2.00 -1.36
CA ARG A 444 9.05 -1.98 -0.55
C ARG A 444 8.51 -0.57 -0.35
N ARG A 445 9.41 0.39 -0.08
CA ARG A 445 9.01 1.80 0.06
C ARG A 445 8.42 2.33 -1.23
N LEU A 446 9.09 2.10 -2.36
CA LEU A 446 8.61 2.54 -3.67
C LEU A 446 7.20 1.97 -3.94
N ALA A 447 7.04 0.65 -3.80
CA ALA A 447 5.80 -0.04 -4.16
C ALA A 447 4.59 0.30 -3.28
N ARG A 448 4.80 0.72 -2.02
CA ARG A 448 3.73 0.92 -1.02
C ARG A 448 3.48 2.38 -0.65
N SER A 449 4.10 3.33 -1.33
CA SER A 449 3.95 4.77 -1.04
C SER A 449 3.54 5.56 -2.27
N ALA A 450 3.26 6.85 -2.05
CA ALA A 450 3.01 7.81 -3.13
C ALA A 450 4.21 8.00 -4.07
N LEU A 451 5.42 7.53 -3.69
CA LEU A 451 6.59 7.57 -4.56
C LEU A 451 6.36 6.84 -5.89
N TRP A 452 5.53 5.78 -5.91
CA TRP A 452 5.19 5.08 -7.13
C TRP A 452 4.54 6.01 -8.17
N SER A 453 3.54 6.80 -7.76
CA SER A 453 2.83 7.75 -8.62
C SER A 453 3.68 8.95 -9.04
N ASP A 454 4.78 9.20 -8.33
CA ASP A 454 5.71 10.29 -8.63
C ASP A 454 6.82 9.90 -9.62
N LEU A 455 6.89 8.63 -10.02
CA LEU A 455 7.82 8.16 -11.05
C LEU A 455 7.51 8.82 -12.40
N ARG A 456 8.48 9.57 -12.95
CA ARG A 456 8.36 10.34 -14.19
C ARG A 456 9.67 10.36 -14.96
N GLY A 457 9.60 10.67 -16.25
CA GLY A 457 10.76 10.78 -17.13
C GLY A 457 11.32 9.42 -17.57
N SER A 458 12.54 9.43 -18.11
CA SER A 458 13.26 8.22 -18.52
C SER A 458 14.07 7.59 -17.39
N ALA A 459 14.42 8.36 -16.36
CA ALA A 459 15.01 7.84 -15.14
C ALA A 459 14.53 8.62 -13.93
N ALA A 460 14.56 8.00 -12.76
CA ALA A 460 14.21 8.63 -11.49
C ALA A 460 15.08 8.07 -10.38
N LEU A 461 15.45 8.90 -9.42
CA LEU A 461 15.98 8.46 -8.12
C LEU A 461 14.96 8.76 -7.04
N TRP A 462 14.92 7.96 -5.99
CA TRP A 462 14.08 8.26 -4.83
C TRP A 462 14.80 8.03 -3.52
N ASP A 463 14.43 8.85 -2.55
CA ASP A 463 14.87 8.74 -1.16
C ASP A 463 13.69 8.38 -0.25
N THR A 464 13.76 8.76 1.03
CA THR A 464 12.69 8.52 1.99
C THR A 464 11.41 9.30 1.74
N ALA A 465 11.49 10.44 1.06
CA ALA A 465 10.41 11.44 1.02
C ALA A 465 10.03 11.86 -0.40
N MET A 466 10.94 11.78 -1.37
CA MET A 466 10.71 12.32 -2.70
C MET A 466 11.30 11.49 -3.83
N VAL A 467 10.71 11.67 -5.02
CA VAL A 467 11.23 11.19 -6.31
C VAL A 467 11.82 12.38 -7.07
N THR A 468 13.03 12.21 -7.59
CA THR A 468 13.69 13.18 -8.47
C THR A 468 13.78 12.61 -9.88
N PRO A 469 13.03 13.14 -10.86
CA PRO A 469 13.02 12.64 -12.24
C PRO A 469 14.17 13.19 -13.08
N PHE A 470 14.53 12.46 -14.13
CA PHE A 470 15.54 12.76 -15.14
C PHE A 470 14.96 12.49 -16.55
N GLY A 471 15.34 13.31 -17.53
CA GLY A 471 14.98 13.13 -18.95
C GLY A 471 13.76 13.93 -19.44
N PRO A 472 13.28 13.68 -20.68
CA PRO A 472 12.14 14.39 -21.26
C PRO A 472 10.89 14.24 -20.39
N GLY A 473 10.17 15.33 -20.13
CA GLY A 473 9.04 15.34 -19.20
C GLY A 473 9.42 15.50 -17.72
N ALA A 474 10.71 15.45 -17.37
CA ALA A 474 11.21 15.87 -16.05
C ALA A 474 11.22 17.40 -15.95
N GLN A 475 10.05 18.04 -15.87
CA GLN A 475 10.03 19.39 -15.34
C GLN A 475 10.39 19.31 -13.86
N PRO A 476 11.45 19.99 -13.40
CA PRO A 476 11.74 20.04 -11.98
C PRO A 476 10.52 20.62 -11.27
N MET A 477 10.06 19.97 -10.20
CA MET A 477 8.97 20.52 -9.38
C MET A 477 9.35 21.92 -8.82
N PHE A 478 10.65 22.23 -8.81
CA PHE A 478 11.24 23.53 -8.50
C PHE A 478 12.24 23.97 -9.59
N SER A 479 11.76 24.39 -10.77
CA SER A 479 12.61 25.19 -11.66
C SER A 479 12.44 26.68 -11.34
N ARG A 480 13.53 27.46 -11.41
CA ARG A 480 13.48 28.93 -11.30
C ARG A 480 12.47 29.52 -12.30
N GLU A 481 12.30 28.90 -13.46
CA GLU A 481 11.31 29.31 -14.46
C GLU A 481 9.87 29.13 -13.95
N ARG A 482 9.52 28.02 -13.28
CA ARG A 482 8.18 27.84 -12.70
C ARG A 482 7.92 28.75 -11.52
N VAL A 483 8.93 29.07 -10.72
CA VAL A 483 8.82 30.12 -9.68
C VAL A 483 8.61 31.48 -10.33
N VAL A 484 9.33 31.80 -11.41
CA VAL A 484 9.15 33.04 -12.16
C VAL A 484 7.79 33.08 -12.87
N GLU A 485 7.30 31.95 -13.37
CA GLU A 485 6.02 31.83 -14.08
C GLU A 485 4.84 31.84 -13.10
N PHE A 486 4.98 31.19 -11.93
CA PHE A 486 4.06 31.31 -10.79
C PHE A 486 4.05 32.74 -10.23
N MET A 487 5.22 33.37 -10.08
CA MET A 487 5.32 34.78 -9.66
C MET A 487 4.73 35.72 -10.71
N ARG A 488 4.87 35.45 -12.01
CA ARG A 488 4.23 36.22 -13.09
C ARG A 488 2.71 36.00 -13.13
N ALA A 489 2.25 34.78 -12.94
CA ALA A 489 0.82 34.46 -12.89
C ALA A 489 0.12 35.06 -11.67
N HIS A 490 0.85 35.22 -10.56
CA HIS A 490 0.35 35.78 -9.30
C HIS A 490 0.92 37.17 -8.99
N ASP A 491 1.46 37.88 -9.99
CA ASP A 491 2.13 39.18 -9.83
C ASP A 491 1.20 40.21 -9.17
N ARG A 492 -0.09 40.18 -9.50
CA ARG A 492 -1.11 41.03 -8.86
C ARG A 492 -1.32 40.71 -7.37
N TRP A 493 -1.29 39.44 -6.98
CA TRP A 493 -1.49 39.03 -5.59
C TRP A 493 -0.24 39.29 -4.74
N LEU A 494 0.95 39.11 -5.33
CA LEU A 494 2.22 39.45 -4.69
C LEU A 494 2.38 40.96 -4.54
N ALA A 495 1.98 41.75 -5.55
CA ALA A 495 1.94 43.20 -5.44
C ALA A 495 0.95 43.68 -4.37
N LEU A 496 -0.24 43.04 -4.28
CA LEU A 496 -1.22 43.34 -3.23
C LEU A 496 -0.67 42.98 -1.84
N GLY A 497 0.01 41.84 -1.69
CA GLY A 497 0.66 41.43 -0.45
C GLY A 497 1.79 42.37 -0.04
N ALA A 498 2.66 42.77 -0.97
CA ALA A 498 3.73 43.72 -0.73
C ALA A 498 3.19 45.12 -0.40
N PHE A 499 2.12 45.57 -1.07
CA PHE A 499 1.43 46.82 -0.77
C PHE A 499 0.79 46.78 0.62
N SER A 500 0.10 45.70 0.96
CA SER A 500 -0.54 45.51 2.27
C SER A 500 0.49 45.49 3.39
N LEU A 501 1.63 44.80 3.19
CA LEU A 501 2.75 44.79 4.10
C LEU A 501 3.38 46.18 4.24
N SER A 502 3.52 46.93 3.14
CA SER A 502 4.04 48.30 3.16
C SER A 502 3.10 49.26 3.90
N VAL A 503 1.78 49.13 3.72
CA VAL A 503 0.77 49.89 4.47
C VAL A 503 0.82 49.52 5.95
N LEU A 504 0.94 48.24 6.28
CA LEU A 504 1.09 47.77 7.66
C LEU A 504 2.36 48.34 8.30
N LEU A 505 3.48 48.36 7.59
CA LEU A 505 4.75 48.93 8.05
C LEU A 505 4.69 50.45 8.17
N LEU A 506 3.92 51.14 7.33
CA LEU A 506 3.74 52.59 7.41
C LEU A 506 2.83 52.98 8.59
N LEU A 507 1.78 52.19 8.84
CA LEU A 507 0.90 52.36 9.99
C LEU A 507 1.61 52.05 11.31
N THR A 508 2.47 51.04 11.35
CA THR A 508 3.27 50.70 12.55
C THR A 508 4.46 51.65 12.72
N GLY A 509 5.09 52.12 11.63
CA GLY A 509 6.16 53.12 11.66
C GLY A 509 5.69 54.54 12.05
N GLY A 510 4.43 54.88 11.77
CA GLY A 510 3.83 56.15 12.22
C GLY A 510 3.71 56.27 13.75
N VAL A 511 3.70 55.15 14.47
CA VAL A 511 3.64 55.12 15.94
C VAL A 511 5.00 55.46 16.57
N VAL A 512 6.11 55.26 15.85
CA VAL A 512 7.47 55.49 16.38
C VAL A 512 7.88 56.97 16.31
N ASN A 513 7.24 57.78 15.46
CA ASN A 513 7.64 59.20 15.27
C ASN A 513 6.88 60.22 16.13
N GLN A 514 6.03 59.80 17.08
CA GLN A 514 5.38 60.71 18.03
C GLN A 514 6.10 60.87 19.38
N ALA A 515 7.17 60.12 19.65
CA ALA A 515 7.88 60.16 20.93
C ALA A 515 8.96 61.26 21.06
N SER A 516 9.26 62.04 20.01
CA SER A 516 10.39 63.00 20.04
C SER A 516 10.02 64.49 20.10
N ARG A 517 8.77 64.86 20.41
CA ARG A 517 8.40 66.27 20.66
C ARG A 517 7.70 66.44 22.01
N ARG A 518 8.49 66.45 23.09
CA ARG A 518 8.19 67.17 24.34
C ARG A 518 9.44 67.28 25.21
N THR A 519 10.14 68.40 25.07
CA THR A 519 10.95 69.04 26.12
C THR A 519 10.90 70.55 25.86
N PRO A 520 10.54 71.32 26.89
CA PRO A 520 11.41 72.38 27.38
C PRO A 520 12.28 71.88 28.54
#